data_AF-A0A564Q0E7-F1
#
_entry.id   AF-A0A564Q0E7-F1
#
_cell.length_a   1.000
_cell.length_b   1.000
_cell.length_c   1.000
_cell.angle_alpha   90.00
_cell.angle_beta   90.00
_cell.angle_gamma   90.00
#
_symmetry.space_group_name_H-M   'P 1'
#
loop_
_entity.id
_entity.type
_entity.pdbx_description
1 polymer ?
#
loop_
_entity_poly.entity_id
_entity_poly.type
_entity_poly.pdbx_seq_one_letter_code
_entity_poly.pdbx_strand_id
1 'polypeptide(L)'
;MPVILNFSAVRDEDGDIMNIIGTATDISELKEKEDQMDFIFENSRTAMVLTDEEGRWIKFNRTAERDFGFPRDEVLGKKTPEQSCLTQDTIPTLKNLWKYAIERRVETKEGVDVPWMKKDGSIVIHNAYEGPYGTKGEGRLYTAIDVTEERRRESNLNNAISSFGKVLSSAASGDITARVDLSQLSDEYKPTGEDINSMIEATEKNIDELG
;
A
#
# COMPACT_ATOMS: atom_id res chain seq x y z
N MET A 1 22.47 31.93 1.99
CA MET A 1 22.49 31.47 3.39
C MET A 1 21.14 31.82 3.99
N PRO A 2 20.24 30.83 4.19
CA PRO A 2 18.98 31.08 4.87
C PRO A 2 19.25 31.51 6.32
N VAL A 3 18.65 32.62 6.72
CA VAL A 3 18.82 33.20 8.06
C VAL A 3 17.46 33.60 8.62
N ILE A 4 17.26 33.38 9.91
CA ILE A 4 16.15 33.99 10.65
C ILE A 4 16.66 35.30 11.23
N LEU A 5 15.94 36.39 10.94
CA LEU A 5 16.23 37.72 11.46
C LEU A 5 15.15 38.11 12.46
N ASN A 6 15.55 38.44 13.69
CA ASN A 6 14.67 39.04 14.69
C ASN A 6 15.17 40.45 14.99
N PHE A 7 14.25 41.42 14.99
CA PHE A 7 14.56 42.80 15.31
C PHE A 7 13.69 43.28 16.47
N SER A 8 14.32 43.93 17.44
CA SER A 8 13.65 44.57 18.57
C SER A 8 14.07 46.03 18.66
N ALA A 9 13.09 46.93 18.73
CA ALA A 9 13.34 48.35 18.94
C ALA A 9 13.57 48.62 20.44
N VAL A 10 14.68 49.29 20.75
CA VAL A 10 14.97 49.84 22.07
C VAL A 10 14.42 51.25 22.09
N ARG A 11 13.53 51.54 23.04
CA ARG A 11 12.87 52.83 23.19
C ARG A 11 13.35 53.53 24.46
N ASP A 12 13.30 54.86 24.48
CA ASP A 12 13.48 55.66 25.70
C ASP A 12 12.21 55.69 26.56
N GLU A 13 12.24 56.48 27.64
CA GLU A 13 11.13 56.66 28.58
C GLU A 13 9.91 57.36 27.93
N ASP A 14 10.12 58.14 26.87
CA ASP A 14 9.08 58.85 26.12
C ASP A 14 8.48 57.97 25.00
N GLY A 15 9.04 56.78 24.76
CA GLY A 15 8.58 55.81 23.77
C GLY A 15 9.23 55.94 22.38
N ASP A 16 10.15 56.89 22.23
CA ASP A 16 10.88 57.14 20.99
C ASP A 16 11.96 56.07 20.76
N ILE A 17 12.15 55.67 19.51
CA ILE A 17 13.11 54.62 19.16
C ILE A 17 14.52 55.18 19.27
N MET A 18 15.27 54.68 20.25
CA MET A 18 16.68 55.01 20.43
C MET A 18 17.60 54.13 19.58
N ASN A 19 17.32 52.83 19.50
CA ASN A 19 18.17 51.86 18.79
C ASN A 19 17.35 50.66 18.27
N ILE A 20 17.95 49.88 17.37
CA ILE A 20 17.43 48.58 16.95
C ILE A 20 18.48 47.51 17.27
N ILE A 21 18.07 46.47 17.98
CA ILE A 21 18.88 45.27 18.18
C ILE A 21 18.37 44.21 17.21
N GLY A 22 19.26 43.69 16.37
CA GLY A 22 19.00 42.59 15.45
C GLY A 22 19.78 41.35 15.83
N THR A 23 19.15 40.18 15.78
CA THR A 23 19.85 38.89 15.79
C THR A 23 19.69 38.19 14.44
N ALA A 24 20.75 37.53 13.97
CA ALA A 24 20.74 36.73 12.77
C ALA A 24 21.15 35.30 13.13
N THR A 25 20.24 34.35 12.93
CA THR A 25 20.51 32.93 13.15
C THR A 25 20.63 32.23 11.81
N ASP A 26 21.79 31.64 11.55
CA ASP A 26 21.99 30.78 10.38
C ASP A 26 21.19 29.49 10.56
N ILE A 27 20.36 29.18 9.56
CA ILE A 27 19.51 27.97 9.53
C ILE A 27 19.86 27.07 8.34
N SER A 28 21.05 27.24 7.75
CA SER A 28 21.50 26.46 6.59
C SER A 28 21.48 24.96 6.86
N GLU A 29 22.07 24.51 7.98
CA GLU A 29 22.10 23.09 8.34
C GLU A 29 20.70 22.51 8.59
N LEU A 30 19.78 23.30 9.16
CA LEU A 30 18.41 22.87 9.38
C LEU A 30 17.68 22.67 8.05
N LYS A 31 17.80 23.66 7.15
CA LYS A 31 17.18 23.61 5.82
C LYS A 31 17.73 22.45 4.99
N GLU A 32 19.04 22.22 5.03
CA GLU A 32 19.64 21.10 4.31
C GLU A 32 19.14 19.75 4.82
N LYS A 33 18.97 19.58 6.13
CA LYS A 33 18.39 18.35 6.69
C LYS A 33 16.91 18.18 6.33
N GLU A 34 16.13 19.25 6.37
CA GLU A 34 14.73 19.24 5.93
C GLU A 34 14.62 18.82 4.46
N ASP A 35 15.40 19.45 3.58
CA ASP A 35 15.43 19.16 2.15
C ASP A 35 15.87 17.72 1.86
N GLN A 36 16.87 17.21 2.60
CA GLN A 36 17.30 15.80 2.49
C GLN A 36 16.18 14.83 2.91
N MET A 37 15.49 15.11 4.02
CA MET A 37 14.37 14.28 4.48
C MET A 37 13.21 14.28 3.49
N ASP A 38 12.85 15.44 2.96
CA ASP A 38 11.79 15.57 1.95
C ASP A 38 12.20 14.88 0.64
N PHE A 39 13.47 14.99 0.24
CA PHE A 39 13.98 14.28 -0.93
C PHE A 39 13.85 12.75 -0.77
N ILE A 40 14.23 12.20 0.40
CA ILE A 40 14.12 10.76 0.68
C ILE A 40 12.65 10.33 0.67
N PHE A 41 11.78 11.10 1.33
CA PHE A 41 10.34 10.81 1.39
C PHE A 41 9.71 10.77 0.00
N GLU A 42 9.97 11.80 -0.83
CA GLU A 42 9.39 11.95 -2.16
C GLU A 42 9.94 10.94 -3.19
N ASN A 43 11.19 10.51 -3.06
CA ASN A 43 11.82 9.59 -3.99
C ASN A 43 11.86 8.13 -3.50
N SER A 44 11.25 7.84 -2.35
CA SER A 44 11.08 6.48 -1.85
C SER A 44 10.26 5.63 -2.85
N ARG A 45 10.68 4.38 -3.07
CA ARG A 45 9.93 3.40 -3.88
C ARG A 45 8.77 2.75 -3.12
N THR A 46 8.61 3.10 -1.85
CA THR A 46 7.52 2.67 -0.99
C THR A 46 6.47 3.77 -0.96
N ALA A 47 5.18 3.41 -1.05
CA ALA A 47 4.10 4.36 -0.84
C ALA A 47 4.13 4.79 0.64
N MET A 48 4.22 6.09 0.89
CA MET A 48 4.30 6.62 2.25
C MET A 48 3.22 7.68 2.48
N VAL A 49 2.46 7.47 3.54
CA VAL A 49 1.42 8.40 4.00
C VAL A 49 1.66 8.71 5.46
N LEU A 50 1.64 9.99 5.78
CA LEU A 50 1.80 10.47 7.14
C LEU A 50 0.49 11.08 7.62
N THR A 51 0.08 10.74 8.83
CA THR A 51 -1.09 11.37 9.46
C THR A 51 -0.73 12.13 10.72
N ASP A 52 -1.54 13.14 11.04
CA ASP A 52 -1.56 13.77 12.37
C ASP A 52 -2.32 12.90 13.40
N GLU A 53 -2.47 13.43 14.62
CA GLU A 53 -3.21 12.83 15.75
C GLU A 53 -4.67 12.55 15.47
N GLU A 54 -5.29 13.37 14.61
CA GLU A 54 -6.69 13.19 14.23
C GLU A 54 -6.86 12.23 13.05
N GLY A 55 -5.76 11.68 12.53
CA GLY A 55 -5.73 10.79 11.38
C GLY A 55 -5.88 11.52 10.04
N ARG A 56 -5.63 12.83 9.98
CA ARG A 56 -5.60 13.63 8.75
C ARG A 56 -4.29 13.41 8.03
N TRP A 57 -4.36 13.25 6.71
CA TRP A 57 -3.17 13.05 5.90
C TRP A 57 -2.40 14.37 5.77
N ILE A 58 -1.14 14.38 6.21
CA ILE A 58 -0.26 15.57 6.23
C ILE A 58 0.94 15.45 5.28
N LYS A 59 1.36 14.23 4.92
CA LYS A 59 2.29 13.98 3.82
C LYS A 59 1.85 12.79 3.00
N PHE A 60 2.10 12.85 1.69
CA PHE A 60 1.71 11.85 0.71
C PHE A 60 2.73 11.87 -0.43
N ASN A 61 3.60 10.86 -0.51
CA ASN A 61 4.72 10.90 -1.44
C ASN A 61 4.30 10.58 -2.89
N ARG A 62 5.20 10.85 -3.84
CA ARG A 62 4.99 10.56 -5.26
C ARG A 62 4.60 9.10 -5.55
N THR A 63 5.18 8.15 -4.82
CA THR A 63 4.84 6.73 -4.98
C THR A 63 3.40 6.47 -4.56
N ALA A 64 2.93 7.06 -3.47
CA ALA A 64 1.54 6.97 -3.06
C ALA A 64 0.60 7.65 -4.08
N GLU A 65 0.96 8.80 -4.65
CA GLU A 65 0.15 9.41 -5.74
C GLU A 65 -0.04 8.47 -6.92
N ARG A 66 1.02 7.76 -7.31
CA ARG A 66 0.98 6.76 -8.38
C ARG A 66 0.10 5.55 -7.99
N ASP A 67 0.33 4.99 -6.80
CA ASP A 67 -0.28 3.72 -6.41
C ASP A 67 -1.78 3.89 -6.11
N PHE A 68 -2.16 4.97 -5.42
CA PHE A 68 -3.56 5.29 -5.16
C PHE A 68 -4.24 6.00 -6.34
N GLY A 69 -3.49 6.61 -7.25
CA GLY A 69 -4.05 7.34 -8.41
C GLY A 69 -4.70 8.68 -8.08
N PHE A 70 -4.45 9.21 -6.87
CA PHE A 70 -4.93 10.53 -6.45
C PHE A 70 -3.76 11.51 -6.33
N PRO A 71 -3.88 12.75 -6.81
CA PRO A 71 -2.90 13.79 -6.51
C PRO A 71 -2.96 14.15 -5.01
N ARG A 72 -1.82 14.50 -4.41
CA ARG A 72 -1.72 14.85 -2.99
C ARG A 72 -2.70 15.94 -2.57
N ASP A 73 -2.93 16.94 -3.42
CA ASP A 73 -3.82 18.07 -3.14
C ASP A 73 -5.28 17.65 -2.94
N GLU A 74 -5.69 16.48 -3.45
CA GLU A 74 -7.03 15.95 -3.28
C GLU A 74 -7.21 15.16 -1.97
N VAL A 75 -6.13 14.68 -1.37
CA VAL A 75 -6.17 13.76 -0.20
C VAL A 75 -5.65 14.40 1.08
N LEU A 76 -4.74 15.39 1.00
CA LEU A 76 -4.19 16.05 2.18
C LEU A 76 -5.27 16.82 2.96
N GLY A 77 -5.12 16.86 4.29
CA GLY A 77 -6.04 17.51 5.24
C GLY A 77 -7.32 16.72 5.57
N LYS A 78 -7.68 15.73 4.74
CA LYS A 78 -8.81 14.82 4.98
C LYS A 78 -8.40 13.68 5.93
N LYS A 79 -9.35 13.23 6.76
CA LYS A 79 -9.13 12.06 7.63
C LYS A 79 -9.15 10.79 6.81
N THR A 80 -8.43 9.77 7.28
CA THR A 80 -8.35 8.47 6.59
C THR A 80 -9.75 7.87 6.26
N PRO A 81 -10.76 7.91 7.15
CA PRO A 81 -12.11 7.43 6.82
C PRO A 81 -12.86 8.28 5.78
N GLU A 82 -12.42 9.50 5.50
CA GLU A 82 -13.02 10.42 4.53
C GLU A 82 -12.39 10.28 3.14
N GLN A 83 -11.33 9.47 3.01
CA GLN A 83 -10.59 9.33 1.76
C GLN A 83 -11.40 8.54 0.74
N SER A 84 -11.40 9.03 -0.50
CA SER A 84 -12.12 8.41 -1.62
C SER A 84 -11.53 7.05 -2.04
N CYS A 85 -10.30 6.74 -1.64
CA CYS A 85 -9.67 5.45 -1.91
C CYS A 85 -10.10 4.33 -0.96
N LEU A 86 -10.84 4.65 0.11
CA LEU A 86 -11.30 3.69 1.11
C LEU A 86 -12.42 2.80 0.55
N THR A 87 -12.35 1.49 0.79
CA THR A 87 -13.44 0.55 0.50
C THR A 87 -14.07 0.01 1.79
N GLN A 88 -15.21 -0.68 1.69
CA GLN A 88 -15.83 -1.36 2.83
C GLN A 88 -14.90 -2.40 3.46
N ASP A 89 -14.06 -3.05 2.64
CA ASP A 89 -13.10 -4.07 3.09
C ASP A 89 -11.84 -3.46 3.72
N THR A 90 -11.52 -2.19 3.43
CA THR A 90 -10.36 -1.49 3.98
C THR A 90 -10.52 -1.19 5.48
N ILE A 91 -11.72 -0.78 5.91
CA ILE A 91 -11.96 -0.28 7.27
C ILE A 91 -11.60 -1.29 8.37
N PRO A 92 -12.06 -2.55 8.33
CA PRO A 92 -11.71 -3.53 9.37
C PRO A 92 -10.20 -3.76 9.47
N THR A 93 -9.52 -3.80 8.33
CA THR A 93 -8.07 -4.01 8.23
C THR A 93 -7.30 -2.83 8.82
N LEU A 94 -7.68 -1.61 8.47
CA LEU A 94 -7.06 -0.40 9.03
C LEU A 94 -7.26 -0.29 10.55
N LYS A 95 -8.44 -0.66 11.07
CA LYS A 95 -8.66 -0.66 12.53
C LYS A 95 -7.66 -1.55 13.27
N ASN A 96 -7.30 -2.70 12.69
CA ASN A 96 -6.27 -3.56 13.25
C ASN A 96 -4.91 -2.87 13.26
N LEU A 97 -4.49 -2.26 12.15
CA LEU A 97 -3.23 -1.49 12.06
C LEU A 97 -3.19 -0.34 13.07
N TRP A 98 -4.26 0.44 13.15
CA TRP A 98 -4.38 1.58 14.07
C TRP A 98 -4.27 1.18 15.53
N LYS A 99 -4.80 0.00 15.89
CA LYS A 99 -4.64 -0.55 17.23
C LYS A 99 -3.15 -0.72 17.62
N TYR A 100 -2.31 -1.18 16.68
CA TYR A 100 -0.88 -1.31 16.93
C TYR A 100 -0.19 0.06 16.98
N ALA A 101 -0.43 0.89 15.97
CA ALA A 101 0.26 2.18 15.84
C ALA A 101 -0.13 3.18 16.95
N ILE A 102 -1.42 3.28 17.31
CA ILE A 102 -1.93 4.27 18.27
C ILE A 102 -1.89 3.73 19.70
N GLU A 103 -2.54 2.59 19.97
CA GLU A 103 -2.70 2.12 21.35
C GLU A 103 -1.41 1.49 21.88
N ARG A 104 -0.75 0.67 21.05
CA ARG A 104 0.46 -0.06 21.46
C ARG A 104 1.74 0.70 21.16
N ARG A 105 1.69 1.75 20.32
CA ARG A 105 2.85 2.54 19.88
C ARG A 105 4.00 1.68 19.37
N VAL A 106 3.65 0.62 18.64
CA VAL A 106 4.60 -0.27 17.98
C VAL A 106 4.21 -0.43 16.53
N GLU A 107 5.20 -0.63 15.68
CA GLU A 107 4.96 -1.04 14.29
C GLU A 107 4.40 -2.47 14.26
N THR A 108 3.62 -2.78 13.23
CA THR A 108 3.19 -4.16 12.99
C THR A 108 4.39 -5.04 12.67
N LYS A 109 4.41 -6.25 13.24
CA LYS A 109 5.50 -7.22 13.01
C LYS A 109 5.50 -7.77 11.58
N GLU A 110 4.33 -7.83 10.98
CA GLU A 110 4.10 -8.36 9.65
C GLU A 110 3.27 -7.35 8.86
N GLY A 111 3.50 -7.31 7.56
CA GLY A 111 2.74 -6.47 6.64
C GLY A 111 1.33 -7.03 6.46
N VAL A 112 0.35 -6.15 6.43
CA VAL A 112 -1.06 -6.50 6.25
C VAL A 112 -1.48 -6.11 4.85
N ASP A 113 -2.11 -7.03 4.11
CA ASP A 113 -2.64 -6.72 2.79
C ASP A 113 -3.91 -5.86 2.91
N VAL A 114 -3.81 -4.63 2.43
CA VAL A 114 -4.87 -3.62 2.46
C VAL A 114 -5.31 -3.34 1.04
N PRO A 115 -6.55 -3.68 0.66
CA PRO A 115 -7.10 -3.27 -0.63
C PRO A 115 -7.47 -1.78 -0.58
N TRP A 116 -7.06 -1.05 -1.60
CA TRP A 116 -7.44 0.34 -1.83
C TRP A 116 -8.05 0.48 -3.21
N MET A 117 -9.04 1.36 -3.33
CA MET A 117 -9.61 1.74 -4.62
C MET A 117 -8.85 2.93 -5.19
N LYS A 118 -8.34 2.77 -6.40
CA LYS A 118 -7.73 3.86 -7.16
C LYS A 118 -8.79 4.82 -7.69
N LYS A 119 -8.37 6.00 -8.11
CA LYS A 119 -9.25 7.02 -8.71
C LYS A 119 -10.00 6.54 -9.96
N ASP A 120 -9.42 5.62 -10.73
CA ASP A 120 -10.04 5.01 -11.91
C ASP A 120 -11.00 3.85 -11.59
N GLY A 121 -11.15 3.50 -10.31
CA GLY A 121 -11.98 2.41 -9.83
C GLY A 121 -11.28 1.05 -9.78
N SER A 122 -10.05 0.92 -10.27
CA SER A 122 -9.26 -0.30 -10.10
C SER A 122 -8.81 -0.50 -8.64
N ILE A 123 -8.49 -1.73 -8.26
CA ILE A 123 -8.00 -2.05 -6.91
C ILE A 123 -6.49 -2.19 -6.93
N VAL A 124 -5.83 -1.61 -5.93
CA VAL A 124 -4.44 -1.92 -5.55
C VAL A 124 -4.43 -2.63 -4.22
N ILE A 125 -3.60 -3.67 -4.11
CA ILE A 125 -3.36 -4.39 -2.86
C ILE A 125 -2.02 -3.93 -2.33
N HIS A 126 -2.05 -3.23 -1.20
CA HIS A 126 -0.85 -2.79 -0.50
C HIS A 126 -0.51 -3.77 0.61
N ASN A 127 0.67 -4.38 0.56
CA ASN A 127 1.23 -4.98 1.76
C ASN A 127 1.80 -3.86 2.63
N ALA A 128 1.14 -3.59 3.76
CA ALA A 128 1.28 -2.35 4.49
C ALA A 128 1.71 -2.55 5.94
N TYR A 129 2.50 -1.59 6.40
CA TYR A 129 2.92 -1.43 7.78
C TYR A 129 2.47 -0.07 8.27
N GLU A 130 2.02 0.00 9.52
CA GLU A 130 1.68 1.25 10.16
C GLU A 130 2.35 1.35 11.52
N GLY A 131 3.09 2.43 11.72
CA GLY A 131 3.81 2.71 12.95
C GLY A 131 3.50 4.11 13.49
N PRO A 132 3.82 4.38 14.77
CA PRO A 132 3.68 5.72 15.32
C PRO A 132 4.64 6.70 14.65
N TYR A 133 4.20 7.94 14.47
CA TYR A 133 5.02 9.05 13.98
C TYR A 133 5.03 10.21 14.99
N GLY A 134 6.13 10.97 14.99
CA GLY A 134 6.35 12.07 15.94
C GLY A 134 7.00 11.58 17.23
N THR A 135 7.60 12.52 17.97
CA THR A 135 8.41 12.21 19.17
C THR A 135 7.61 11.59 20.31
N LYS A 136 6.28 11.78 20.31
CA LYS A 136 5.36 11.18 21.28
C LYS A 136 4.38 10.18 20.67
N GLY A 137 4.54 9.80 19.39
CA GLY A 137 3.60 8.92 18.68
C GLY A 137 2.24 9.60 18.45
N GLU A 138 2.29 10.87 18.10
CA GLU A 138 1.15 11.74 17.88
C GLU A 138 0.51 11.41 16.52
N GLY A 139 1.32 11.18 15.49
CA GLY A 139 0.85 10.79 14.17
C GLY A 139 0.99 9.29 13.89
N ARG A 140 0.72 8.93 12.63
CA ARG A 140 1.01 7.59 12.09
C ARG A 140 1.78 7.70 10.80
N LEU A 141 2.70 6.77 10.59
CA LEU A 141 3.37 6.56 9.33
C LEU A 141 2.87 5.24 8.74
N TYR A 142 2.13 5.35 7.64
CA TYR A 142 1.76 4.22 6.80
C TYR A 142 2.81 4.06 5.70
N THR A 143 3.38 2.87 5.60
CA THR A 143 4.27 2.49 4.50
C THR A 143 3.71 1.25 3.80
N ALA A 144 3.79 1.23 2.47
CA ALA A 144 3.24 0.13 1.70
C ALA A 144 4.00 -0.14 0.41
N ILE A 145 3.97 -1.41 0.01
CA ILE A 145 4.39 -1.86 -1.31
C ILE A 145 3.18 -2.43 -2.06
N ASP A 146 3.08 -2.13 -3.35
CA ASP A 146 2.09 -2.74 -4.23
C ASP A 146 2.43 -4.22 -4.47
N VAL A 147 1.53 -5.10 -4.05
CA VAL A 147 1.61 -6.56 -4.23
C VAL A 147 0.48 -7.10 -5.09
N THR A 148 -0.25 -6.23 -5.81
CA THR A 148 -1.44 -6.59 -6.60
C THR A 148 -1.13 -7.69 -7.61
N GLU A 149 -0.08 -7.49 -8.40
CA GLU A 149 0.34 -8.45 -9.43
C GLU A 149 0.84 -9.75 -8.82
N GLU A 150 1.53 -9.69 -7.69
CA GLU A 150 2.02 -10.88 -7.00
C GLU A 150 0.87 -11.73 -6.44
N ARG A 151 -0.09 -11.09 -5.76
CA ARG A 151 -1.30 -11.77 -5.26
C ARG A 151 -2.17 -12.32 -6.37
N ARG A 152 -2.23 -11.63 -7.51
CA ARG A 152 -2.93 -12.13 -8.69
C ARG A 152 -2.27 -13.39 -9.25
N ARG A 153 -0.94 -13.42 -9.39
CA ARG A 153 -0.21 -14.62 -9.85
C ARG A 153 -0.36 -15.77 -8.88
N GLU A 154 -0.21 -15.50 -7.59
CA GLU A 154 -0.37 -16.50 -6.53
C GLU A 154 -1.79 -17.11 -6.53
N SER A 155 -2.82 -16.28 -6.67
CA SER A 155 -4.21 -16.73 -6.77
C SER A 155 -4.46 -17.56 -8.03
N ASN A 156 -3.96 -17.11 -9.19
CA ASN A 156 -4.07 -17.85 -10.45
C ASN A 156 -3.42 -19.23 -10.36
N LEU A 157 -2.21 -19.31 -9.80
CA LEU A 157 -1.48 -20.56 -9.60
C LEU A 157 -2.24 -21.51 -8.67
N ASN A 158 -2.71 -21.02 -7.52
CA ASN A 158 -3.46 -21.83 -6.56
C ASN A 158 -4.77 -22.36 -7.16
N ASN A 159 -5.47 -21.55 -7.95
CA ASN A 159 -6.68 -21.97 -8.65
C ASN A 159 -6.37 -23.06 -9.69
N ALA A 160 -5.29 -22.92 -10.45
CA ALA A 160 -4.84 -23.92 -11.41
C ALA A 160 -4.49 -25.26 -10.72
N ILE A 161 -3.67 -25.21 -9.67
CA ILE A 161 -3.30 -26.40 -8.87
C ILE A 161 -4.54 -27.11 -8.33
N SER A 162 -5.49 -26.36 -7.77
CA SER A 162 -6.74 -26.93 -7.24
C SER A 162 -7.59 -27.56 -8.35
N SER A 163 -7.72 -26.89 -9.49
CA SER A 163 -8.49 -27.39 -10.65
C SER A 163 -7.89 -28.69 -11.20
N PHE A 164 -6.58 -28.69 -11.47
CA PHE A 164 -5.85 -29.87 -11.96
C PHE A 164 -5.93 -31.02 -10.95
N GLY A 165 -5.69 -30.74 -9.66
CA GLY A 165 -5.72 -31.74 -8.61
C GLY A 165 -7.07 -32.45 -8.48
N LYS A 166 -8.18 -31.72 -8.59
CA LYS A 166 -9.54 -32.31 -8.57
C LYS A 166 -9.74 -33.31 -9.72
N VAL A 167 -9.39 -32.90 -10.94
CA VAL A 167 -9.60 -33.73 -12.14
C VAL A 167 -8.70 -34.96 -12.14
N LEU A 168 -7.42 -34.78 -11.82
CA LEU A 168 -6.47 -35.91 -11.73
C LEU A 168 -6.85 -36.89 -10.62
N SER A 169 -7.36 -36.40 -9.48
CA SER A 169 -7.84 -37.27 -8.39
C SER A 169 -9.09 -38.06 -8.78
N SER A 170 -10.02 -37.46 -9.53
CA SER A 170 -11.18 -38.17 -10.09
C SER A 170 -10.74 -39.27 -11.06
N ALA A 171 -9.85 -38.93 -12.01
CA ALA A 171 -9.31 -39.89 -12.98
C ALA A 171 -8.59 -41.06 -12.30
N ALA A 172 -7.75 -40.77 -11.30
CA ALA A 172 -7.06 -41.80 -10.52
C ALA A 172 -8.01 -42.73 -9.73
N SER A 173 -9.23 -42.24 -9.42
CA SER A 173 -10.27 -43.03 -8.75
C SER A 173 -11.16 -43.80 -9.74
N GLY A 174 -10.87 -43.74 -11.05
CA GLY A 174 -11.60 -44.42 -12.11
C GLY A 174 -12.64 -43.56 -12.83
N ASP A 175 -12.86 -42.30 -12.41
CA ASP A 175 -13.72 -41.36 -13.14
C ASP A 175 -12.93 -40.65 -14.24
N ILE A 176 -12.93 -41.25 -15.43
CA ILE A 176 -12.29 -40.71 -16.64
C ILE A 176 -13.18 -39.72 -17.41
N THR A 177 -14.33 -39.31 -16.86
CA THR A 177 -15.20 -38.31 -17.49
C THR A 177 -14.90 -36.88 -17.01
N ALA A 178 -14.19 -36.74 -15.89
CA ALA A 178 -13.79 -35.45 -15.35
C ALA A 178 -12.90 -34.68 -16.34
N ARG A 179 -13.11 -33.37 -16.42
CA ARG A 179 -12.33 -32.44 -17.26
C ARG A 179 -12.01 -31.17 -16.49
N VAL A 180 -10.85 -30.60 -16.80
CA VAL A 180 -10.43 -29.29 -16.32
C VAL A 180 -11.28 -28.23 -17.03
N ASP A 181 -11.96 -27.40 -16.24
CA ASP A 181 -12.67 -26.24 -16.76
C ASP A 181 -11.68 -25.11 -17.09
N LEU A 182 -11.36 -24.98 -18.37
CA LEU A 182 -10.42 -23.99 -18.88
C LEU A 182 -10.92 -22.53 -18.74
N SER A 183 -12.24 -22.33 -18.57
CA SER A 183 -12.81 -20.99 -18.38
C SER A 183 -12.43 -20.37 -17.03
N GLN A 184 -12.06 -21.22 -16.06
CA GLN A 184 -11.65 -20.83 -14.71
C GLN A 184 -10.13 -20.62 -14.59
N LEU A 185 -9.36 -20.84 -15.66
CA LEU A 185 -7.91 -20.70 -15.67
C LEU A 185 -7.47 -19.40 -16.33
N SER A 186 -6.42 -18.80 -15.79
CA SER A 186 -5.67 -17.77 -16.51
C SER A 186 -5.01 -18.34 -17.75
N ASP A 187 -4.81 -17.50 -18.78
CA ASP A 187 -4.26 -17.91 -20.07
C ASP A 187 -2.92 -18.67 -19.97
N GLU A 188 -2.08 -18.34 -18.98
CA GLU A 188 -0.82 -19.03 -18.69
C GLU A 188 -0.98 -20.54 -18.40
N TYR A 189 -2.09 -20.95 -17.79
CA TYR A 189 -2.32 -22.34 -17.35
C TYR A 189 -3.31 -23.11 -18.23
N LYS A 190 -3.95 -22.46 -19.21
CA LYS A 190 -4.86 -23.13 -20.16
C LYS A 190 -4.18 -24.27 -20.93
N PRO A 191 -2.95 -24.11 -21.49
CA PRO A 191 -2.29 -25.18 -22.21
C PRO A 191 -2.12 -26.45 -21.36
N THR A 192 -1.70 -26.31 -20.10
CA THR A 192 -1.57 -27.44 -19.18
C THR A 192 -2.92 -28.12 -18.90
N GLY A 193 -4.00 -27.34 -18.79
CA GLY A 193 -5.36 -27.89 -18.63
C GLY A 193 -5.83 -28.66 -19.87
N GLU A 194 -5.51 -28.16 -21.06
CA GLU A 194 -5.80 -28.82 -22.35
C GLU A 194 -5.03 -30.15 -22.47
N ASP A 195 -3.76 -30.16 -22.08
CA ASP A 195 -2.94 -31.38 -22.06
C ASP A 195 -3.54 -32.44 -21.11
N ILE A 196 -3.99 -32.04 -19.92
CA ILE A 196 -4.65 -32.95 -18.96
C ILE A 196 -5.93 -33.52 -19.57
N ASN A 197 -6.79 -32.68 -20.15
CA ASN A 197 -8.02 -33.13 -20.78
C ASN A 197 -7.75 -34.12 -21.91
N SER A 198 -6.75 -33.83 -22.75
CA SER A 198 -6.34 -34.69 -23.87
C SER A 198 -5.79 -36.04 -23.39
N MET A 199 -5.01 -36.06 -22.31
CA MET A 199 -4.52 -37.31 -21.72
C MET A 199 -5.66 -38.20 -21.20
N ILE A 200 -6.68 -37.60 -20.57
CA ILE A 200 -7.84 -38.36 -20.07
C ILE A 200 -8.67 -38.89 -21.24
N GLU A 201 -8.92 -38.09 -22.27
CA GLU A 201 -9.64 -38.51 -23.47
C GLU A 201 -8.93 -39.67 -24.21
N ALA A 202 -7.59 -39.60 -24.33
CA ALA A 202 -6.82 -40.70 -24.90
C ALA A 202 -6.93 -41.99 -24.06
N THR A 203 -7.00 -41.84 -22.73
CA THR A 203 -7.17 -42.99 -21.82
C THR A 203 -8.58 -43.60 -21.96
N GLU A 204 -9.61 -42.77 -22.06
CA GLU A 204 -11.00 -43.18 -22.30
C GLU A 204 -11.13 -43.98 -23.60
N LYS A 205 -10.58 -43.45 -24.69
CA LYS A 205 -10.59 -44.14 -25.99
C LYS A 205 -9.89 -45.50 -25.95
N ASN A 206 -8.75 -45.60 -25.26
CA ASN A 206 -8.02 -46.87 -25.13
C ASN A 206 -8.81 -47.92 -24.33
N ILE A 207 -9.60 -47.51 -23.34
CA ILE A 207 -10.46 -48.42 -22.57
C ILE A 207 -11.61 -48.92 -23.45
N ASP A 208 -12.23 -48.04 -24.22
CA ASP A 208 -13.31 -48.39 -25.16
C ASP A 208 -12.84 -49.34 -26.27
N GLU A 209 -11.60 -49.21 -26.74
CA GLU A 209 -11.01 -50.11 -27.76
C GLU A 209 -10.66 -51.51 -27.22
N LEU A 210 -10.59 -51.68 -25.88
CA LEU A 210 -10.26 -52.95 -25.21
C LEU A 210 -11.49 -53.74 -24.74
N GLY A 211 -12.69 -53.13 -24.75
CA GLY A 211 -13.97 -53.74 -24.34
C GLY A 211 -14.78 -54.32 -25.50
#